data_AF-A0A553Q3V6-F1
#
_entry.id   AF-A0A553Q3V6-F1
#
_cell.length_a   1.000
_cell.length_b   1.000
_cell.length_c   1.000
_cell.angle_alpha   90.00
_cell.angle_beta   90.00
_cell.angle_gamma   90.00
#
_symmetry.space_group_name_H-M   'P 1'
#
loop_
_entity.id
_entity.type
_entity.pdbx_description
1 polymer ?
#
loop_
_entity_poly.entity_id
_entity_poly.type
_entity_poly.pdbx_seq_one_letter_code
_entity_poly.pdbx_strand_id
1 'polypeptide(L)'
;MGMQIAAPPSIQVNRVMTYRDLDNDLMKYSAFQTLDGEIDLKLLTKVLAPEQEVREEDVGWDWEHLFTEVSSELQSEWDQGESEDQSPPPIA
;
A
#
# COMPACT_ATOMS: atom_id res chain seq x y z
N MET A 1 -19.88 -29.21 35.81
CA MET A 1 -19.84 -27.76 35.48
C MET A 1 -19.51 -27.66 34.01
N GLY A 2 -20.42 -27.15 33.19
CA GLY A 2 -20.26 -27.06 31.73
C GLY A 2 -19.48 -25.80 31.34
N MET A 3 -18.61 -25.94 30.35
CA MET A 3 -17.77 -24.88 29.80
C MET A 3 -18.66 -23.85 29.12
N GLN A 4 -18.78 -22.65 29.70
CA GLN A 4 -19.55 -21.55 29.09
C GLN A 4 -18.69 -20.89 28.02
N ILE A 5 -18.95 -21.25 26.76
CA ILE A 5 -18.35 -20.61 25.59
C ILE A 5 -19.16 -19.34 25.33
N ALA A 6 -18.48 -18.19 25.24
CA ALA A 6 -19.14 -16.91 24.97
C ALA A 6 -19.92 -16.97 23.65
N ALA A 7 -21.17 -16.50 23.65
CA ALA A 7 -21.95 -16.41 22.42
C ALA A 7 -21.31 -15.37 21.48
N PRO A 8 -21.28 -15.63 20.15
CA PRO A 8 -20.78 -14.66 19.19
C PRO A 8 -21.60 -13.36 19.27
N PRO A 9 -20.98 -12.18 19.10
CA PRO A 9 -21.69 -10.91 19.18
C PRO A 9 -22.77 -10.85 18.09
N SER A 10 -24.03 -10.89 18.49
CA SER A 10 -25.18 -10.73 17.59
C SER A 10 -25.40 -9.24 17.30
N ILE A 11 -24.45 -8.64 16.59
CA ILE A 11 -24.65 -7.31 16.01
C ILE A 11 -25.51 -7.49 14.74
N GLN A 12 -26.71 -6.92 14.76
CA GLN A 12 -27.55 -6.85 13.56
C GLN A 12 -26.96 -5.79 12.62
N VAL A 13 -25.95 -6.15 11.82
CA VAL A 13 -25.43 -5.26 10.77
C VAL A 13 -26.44 -5.24 9.61
N ASN A 14 -27.51 -4.46 9.76
CA ASN A 14 -28.46 -4.25 8.67
C ASN A 14 -27.97 -3.16 7.72
N ARG A 15 -26.76 -3.34 7.18
CA ARG A 15 -26.20 -2.60 6.04
C ARG A 15 -25.03 -3.39 5.47
N VAL A 16 -25.28 -4.10 4.39
CA VAL A 16 -24.19 -4.60 3.53
C VAL A 16 -23.59 -3.37 2.86
N MET A 17 -22.50 -2.86 3.42
CA MET A 17 -21.77 -1.73 2.87
C MET A 17 -21.11 -2.20 1.57
N THR A 18 -21.38 -1.52 0.46
CA THR A 18 -20.77 -1.90 -0.81
C THR A 18 -19.32 -1.41 -0.85
N TYR A 19 -18.47 -2.03 -1.66
CA TYR A 19 -17.09 -1.55 -1.87
C TYR A 19 -17.03 -0.06 -2.21
N ARG A 20 -18.04 0.44 -2.94
CA ARG A 20 -18.17 1.85 -3.30
C ARG A 20 -18.51 2.76 -2.13
N ASP A 21 -19.26 2.26 -1.15
CA ASP A 21 -19.57 2.99 0.08
C ASP A 21 -18.34 3.05 0.98
N LEU A 22 -17.58 1.94 1.09
CA LEU A 22 -16.28 1.91 1.76
C LEU A 22 -15.27 2.87 1.11
N ASP A 23 -15.19 2.87 -0.22
CA ASP A 23 -14.33 3.77 -1.00
C ASP A 23 -14.76 5.25 -0.86
N ASN A 24 -16.06 5.53 -0.79
CA ASN A 24 -16.54 6.89 -0.54
C ASN A 24 -16.20 7.37 0.88
N ASP A 25 -16.28 6.49 1.88
CA ASP A 25 -15.92 6.82 3.26
C ASP A 25 -14.40 6.98 3.40
N LEU A 26 -13.62 6.18 2.67
CA LEU A 26 -12.17 6.29 2.51
C LEU A 26 -11.77 7.66 1.96
N MET A 27 -12.43 8.10 0.88
CA MET A 27 -12.14 9.35 0.17
C MET A 27 -12.64 10.62 0.87
N LYS A 28 -13.73 10.51 1.66
CA LYS A 28 -14.38 11.69 2.27
C LYS A 28 -13.95 11.97 3.69
N TYR A 29 -13.45 10.97 4.42
CA TYR A 29 -13.17 11.14 5.83
C TYR A 29 -11.67 11.07 6.10
N SER A 30 -11.18 12.17 6.65
CA SER A 30 -10.20 12.27 7.73
C SER A 30 -10.26 11.20 8.84
N ALA A 31 -11.05 10.12 8.71
CA ALA A 31 -11.14 8.95 9.57
C ALA A 31 -9.83 8.15 9.64
N PHE A 32 -8.92 8.31 8.67
CA PHE A 32 -7.56 7.76 8.75
C PHE A 32 -6.64 8.50 9.72
N GLN A 33 -7.13 9.46 10.49
CA GLN A 33 -6.33 10.06 11.56
C GLN A 33 -6.45 9.26 12.86
N THR A 34 -7.48 8.43 13.03
CA THR A 34 -7.64 7.61 14.24
C THR A 34 -8.39 6.32 13.95
N LEU A 35 -7.71 5.17 13.99
CA LEU A 35 -8.32 3.84 13.88
C LEU A 35 -8.86 3.41 15.26
N ASP A 36 -10.10 2.90 15.30
CA ASP A 36 -10.82 2.47 16.50
C ASP A 36 -10.95 3.52 17.63
N GLY A 37 -10.71 4.80 17.31
CA GLY A 37 -10.76 5.90 18.29
C GLY A 37 -9.54 5.99 19.23
N GLU A 38 -8.59 5.07 19.11
CA GLU A 38 -7.39 5.01 19.99
C GLU A 38 -6.07 5.10 19.22
N ILE A 39 -6.03 4.64 17.97
CA ILE A 39 -4.78 4.51 17.20
C ILE A 39 -4.61 5.73 16.30
N ASP A 40 -3.74 6.67 16.69
CA ASP A 40 -3.43 7.84 15.87
C ASP A 40 -2.64 7.44 14.60
N LEU A 41 -3.26 7.66 13.45
CA LEU A 41 -2.72 7.35 12.13
C LEU A 41 -2.28 8.63 11.37
N LYS A 42 -2.40 9.83 11.98
CA LYS A 42 -2.05 11.12 11.36
C LYS A 42 -0.65 11.14 10.77
N LEU A 43 0.34 10.58 11.48
CA LEU A 43 1.72 10.58 11.01
C LEU A 43 1.87 9.75 9.73
N LEU A 44 1.21 8.59 9.66
CA LEU A 44 1.24 7.72 8.49
C LEU A 44 0.51 8.38 7.31
N THR A 45 -0.63 9.03 7.56
CA THR A 45 -1.38 9.72 6.50
C THR A 45 -0.66 10.91 5.87
N LYS A 46 0.28 11.54 6.58
CA LYS A 46 1.02 12.71 6.07
C LYS A 46 2.00 12.37 4.95
N VAL A 47 2.39 11.11 4.86
CA VAL A 47 3.39 10.63 3.90
C VAL A 47 2.80 9.70 2.85
N LEU A 48 1.46 9.61 2.78
CA LEU A 48 0.80 8.84 1.73
C LEU A 48 0.87 9.59 0.41
N ALA A 49 1.20 8.87 -0.66
CA ALA A 49 1.05 9.37 -2.01
C ALA A 49 -0.46 9.54 -2.35
N PRO A 50 -0.83 10.54 -3.16
CA PRO A 50 -2.18 10.67 -3.69
C PRO A 50 -2.64 9.39 -4.40
N GLU A 51 -3.92 9.04 -4.27
CA GLU A 51 -4.49 7.84 -4.91
C GLU A 51 -4.19 7.79 -6.41
N GLN A 52 -4.25 8.93 -7.10
CA GLN A 52 -4.03 8.97 -8.54
C GLN A 52 -2.60 8.61 -8.94
N GLU A 53 -1.63 8.78 -8.04
CA GLU A 53 -0.22 8.45 -8.29
C GLU A 53 0.08 6.97 -8.05
N VAL A 54 -0.73 6.28 -7.24
CA VAL A 54 -0.55 4.85 -6.90
C VAL A 54 -1.59 3.94 -7.55
N ARG A 55 -2.57 4.52 -8.25
CA ARG A 55 -3.63 3.76 -8.88
C ARG A 55 -3.10 3.02 -10.11
N GLU A 56 -3.16 1.70 -10.04
CA GLU A 56 -2.80 0.81 -11.13
C GLU A 56 -4.07 0.30 -11.85
N GLU A 57 -3.91 -0.14 -13.09
CA GLU A 57 -4.99 -0.80 -13.83
C GLU A 57 -5.21 -2.21 -13.26
N ASP A 58 -6.48 -2.60 -13.09
CA ASP A 58 -6.85 -3.97 -12.68
C ASP A 58 -6.71 -4.91 -13.88
N VAL A 59 -5.46 -5.28 -14.17
CA VAL A 59 -5.07 -6.18 -15.26
C VAL A 59 -4.41 -7.43 -14.70
N GLY A 60 -4.63 -8.56 -15.38
CA GLY A 60 -3.95 -9.80 -15.05
C GLY A 60 -2.45 -9.67 -15.24
N TRP A 61 -1.67 -10.17 -14.29
CA TRP A 61 -0.21 -10.13 -14.35
C TRP A 61 0.33 -11.14 -15.38
N ASP A 62 1.22 -10.69 -16.27
CA ASP A 62 2.05 -11.56 -17.10
C ASP A 62 3.41 -11.73 -16.42
N TRP A 63 3.61 -12.90 -15.81
CA TRP A 63 4.81 -13.20 -15.05
C TRP A 63 6.10 -13.10 -15.88
N GLU A 64 6.09 -13.58 -17.13
CA GLU A 64 7.29 -13.57 -17.98
C GLU A 64 7.70 -12.14 -18.34
N HIS A 65 6.70 -11.30 -18.63
CA HIS A 65 6.90 -9.90 -18.93
C HIS A 65 7.42 -9.13 -17.70
N LEU A 66 6.74 -9.24 -16.56
CA LEU A 66 7.11 -8.58 -15.31
C LEU A 66 8.51 -8.99 -14.84
N PHE A 67 8.82 -10.28 -14.87
CA PHE A 67 10.13 -10.78 -14.46
C PHE A 67 11.26 -10.19 -15.32
N THR A 68 11.05 -10.15 -16.64
CA THR A 68 12.05 -9.61 -17.57
C THR A 68 12.25 -8.12 -17.36
N GLU A 69 11.17 -7.35 -17.21
CA GLU A 69 11.20 -5.92 -17.00
C GLU A 69 11.96 -5.56 -15.71
N VAL A 70 11.52 -6.12 -14.57
CA VAL A 70 12.11 -5.86 -13.26
C VAL A 70 13.58 -6.30 -13.20
N SER A 71 13.91 -7.46 -13.78
CA SER A 71 15.29 -7.95 -13.80
C SER A 71 16.20 -7.05 -14.65
N SER A 72 15.69 -6.51 -15.77
CA SER A 72 16.45 -5.61 -16.63
C SER A 72 16.65 -4.24 -15.97
N GLU A 73 15.64 -3.71 -15.28
CA GLU A 73 15.74 -2.45 -14.54
C GLU A 73 16.78 -2.57 -13.43
N LEU A 74 16.69 -3.60 -12.60
CA LEU A 74 17.64 -3.86 -11.51
C LEU A 74 19.08 -4.02 -12.02
N GLN A 75 19.27 -4.75 -13.12
CA GLN A 75 20.59 -4.90 -13.73
C GLN A 75 21.14 -3.55 -14.22
N SER A 76 20.28 -2.71 -14.83
CA SER A 76 20.70 -1.39 -15.29
C SER A 76 21.07 -0.46 -14.14
N GLU A 77 20.35 -0.51 -13.02
CA GLU A 77 20.68 0.27 -11.82
C GLU A 77 22.04 -0.14 -11.22
N TRP A 78 22.33 -1.45 -11.19
CA TRP A 78 23.63 -1.95 -10.71
C TRP A 78 24.78 -1.52 -11.63
N ASP A 79 24.61 -1.65 -12.94
CA ASP A 79 25.62 -1.24 -13.92
C ASP A 79 25.89 0.29 -13.83
N GLN A 80 24.85 1.10 -13.55
CA GLN A 80 24.97 2.55 -13.35
C GLN A 80 25.72 2.89 -12.05
N GLY A 81 25.40 2.23 -10.93
CA GLY A 81 26.10 2.45 -9.65
C GLY A 81 27.60 2.09 -9.72
N GLU A 82 27.97 1.06 -10.48
CA GLU A 82 29.39 0.71 -10.73
C GLU A 82 30.10 1.73 -11.64
N SER A 83 29.36 2.41 -12.50
CA SER A 83 29.90 3.43 -13.43
C SER A 83 30.23 4.75 -12.71
N GLU A 84 29.46 5.12 -11.68
CA GLU A 84 29.69 6.33 -10.89
C GLU A 84 30.93 6.20 -9.97
N ASP A 85 31.17 5.01 -9.41
CA ASP A 85 32.31 4.71 -8.53
C ASP A 85 33.66 4.61 -9.28
N GLN A 86 33.63 4.39 -10.60
CA GLN A 86 34.83 4.30 -11.46
C GLN A 86 35.24 5.64 -12.11
N SER A 87 34.63 6.76 -11.74
CA SER A 87 35.04 8.07 -12.24
C SER A 87 36.45 8.44 -11.72
N PRO A 88 37.45 8.68 -12.60
CA PRO A 88 38.79 9.04 -12.15
C PRO A 88 38.73 10.40 -11.43
N PRO A 89 39.46 10.57 -10.30
CA PRO A 89 39.44 11.82 -9.55
C PRO A 89 39.88 12.99 -10.44
N PRO A 90 39.33 14.20 -10.23
CA PRO A 90 39.67 15.35 -11.05
C PRO A 90 41.16 15.65 -10.93
N ILE A 91 41.85 15.67 -12.07
CA ILE A 91 43.27 16.06 -12.15
C ILE A 91 43.35 17.56 -11.86
N ALA A 92 43.92 17.91 -10.70
CA ALA A 92 44.22 19.29 -10.30
C ALA A 92 45.56 19.77 -10.83
#